data_AF-A0A1I6ZPE9-F1
#
_entry.id   AF-A0A1I6ZPE9-F1
#
_cell.length_a   1.000
_cell.length_b   1.000
_cell.length_c   1.000
_cell.angle_alpha   90.00
_cell.angle_beta   90.00
_cell.angle_gamma   90.00
#
_symmetry.space_group_name_H-M   'P 1'
#
loop_
_entity.id
_entity.type
_entity.pdbx_description
1 polymer ?
#
loop_
_entity_poly.entity_id
_entity_poly.type
_entity_poly.pdbx_seq_one_letter_code
_entity_poly.pdbx_strand_id
1 'polypeptide(L)'
;MFDFEKLHVYSRTKEYNKKVTDLISISNYNRTTKDQLRRASLSILLNIAEGSGRFTNPDRRKFYIISRGSIFECIAIFDYLHYINQLDKVQFDLFYKELEEISKMLYTMIKRLS
;
A
#
# COMPACT_ATOMS: atom_id res chain seq x y z
N MET A 1 -21.61 8.89 0.92
CA MET A 1 -20.42 8.03 1.11
C MET A 1 -20.14 7.36 -0.21
N PHE A 2 -18.94 7.49 -0.73
CA PHE A 2 -18.52 6.87 -1.99
C PHE A 2 -18.38 5.35 -1.82
N ASP A 3 -18.59 4.58 -2.89
CA ASP A 3 -18.64 3.11 -2.78
C ASP A 3 -17.30 2.47 -2.37
N PHE A 4 -16.17 3.07 -2.77
CA PHE A 4 -14.85 2.58 -2.36
C PHE A 4 -14.65 2.64 -0.83
N GLU A 5 -15.32 3.57 -0.14
CA GLU A 5 -15.20 3.73 1.32
C GLU A 5 -15.79 2.52 2.07
N LYS A 6 -16.64 1.72 1.42
CA LYS A 6 -17.23 0.49 1.97
C LYS A 6 -16.29 -0.72 1.82
N LEU A 7 -15.24 -0.62 1.01
CA LEU A 7 -14.32 -1.74 0.76
C LEU A 7 -13.43 -1.97 1.97
N HIS A 8 -13.42 -3.21 2.50
CA HIS A 8 -12.54 -3.56 3.61
C HIS A 8 -11.05 -3.32 3.28
N VAL A 9 -10.62 -3.66 2.05
CA VAL A 9 -9.24 -3.40 1.60
C VAL A 9 -8.91 -1.91 1.63
N TYR A 10 -9.85 -1.03 1.29
CA TYR A 10 -9.63 0.43 1.33
C TYR A 10 -9.42 0.92 2.76
N SER A 11 -10.27 0.51 3.70
CA SER A 11 -10.13 0.86 5.12
C SER A 11 -8.79 0.39 5.69
N ARG A 12 -8.40 -0.87 5.40
CA ARG A 12 -7.13 -1.44 5.82
C ARG A 12 -5.93 -0.67 5.24
N THR A 13 -5.98 -0.31 3.95
CA THR A 13 -4.94 0.50 3.33
C THR A 13 -4.88 1.91 3.91
N LYS A 14 -6.01 2.51 4.27
CA LYS A 14 -6.06 3.84 4.90
C LYS A 14 -5.36 3.85 6.26
N GLU A 15 -5.63 2.85 7.08
CA GLU A 15 -4.95 2.65 8.38
C GLU A 15 -3.45 2.42 8.19
N TYR A 16 -3.07 1.57 7.24
CA TYR A 16 -1.67 1.33 6.88
C TYR A 16 -0.98 2.63 6.44
N ASN A 17 -1.61 3.43 5.58
CA ASN A 17 -1.05 4.70 5.12
C ASN A 17 -0.84 5.71 6.26
N LYS A 18 -1.75 5.73 7.25
CA LYS A 18 -1.56 6.51 8.47
C LYS A 18 -0.29 6.07 9.22
N LYS A 19 -0.11 4.76 9.46
CA LYS A 19 1.07 4.23 10.15
C LYS A 19 2.37 4.56 9.42
N VAL A 20 2.38 4.48 8.10
CA VAL A 20 3.54 4.89 7.28
C VAL A 20 3.83 6.38 7.44
N THR A 21 2.79 7.22 7.43
CA THR A 21 2.95 8.67 7.63
C THR A 21 3.52 8.98 9.02
N ASP A 22 3.01 8.30 10.05
CA ASP A 22 3.49 8.43 11.43
C ASP A 22 4.98 8.02 11.52
N LEU A 23 5.35 6.85 10.96
CA LEU A 23 6.76 6.39 10.90
C LEU A 23 7.67 7.41 10.21
N ILE A 24 7.26 7.92 9.04
CA ILE A 24 8.04 8.90 8.29
C ILE A 24 8.26 10.19 9.09
N SER A 25 7.27 10.61 9.88
CA SER A 25 7.34 11.85 10.67
C SER A 25 8.37 11.76 11.79
N ILE A 26 8.51 10.60 12.44
CA ILE A 26 9.44 10.39 13.56
C ILE A 26 10.82 9.84 13.14
N SER A 27 10.92 9.27 11.93
CA SER A 27 12.16 8.67 11.44
C SER A 27 13.23 9.70 11.06
N ASN A 28 14.49 9.27 11.09
CA ASN A 28 15.66 10.00 10.57
C ASN A 28 16.00 9.63 9.12
N TYR A 29 15.07 9.01 8.38
CA TYR A 29 15.29 8.63 6.97
C TYR A 29 15.61 9.86 6.11
N ASN A 30 16.44 9.67 5.10
CA ASN A 30 16.72 10.73 4.14
C ASN A 30 15.43 11.14 3.40
N ARG A 31 15.42 12.37 2.86
CA ARG A 31 14.25 12.96 2.17
C ARG A 31 13.72 12.06 1.05
N THR A 32 14.61 11.52 0.22
CA THR A 32 14.25 10.67 -0.92
C THR A 32 13.50 9.42 -0.47
N THR A 33 13.99 8.72 0.56
CA THR A 33 13.33 7.54 1.14
C THR A 33 11.95 7.90 1.69
N LYS A 34 11.85 9.01 2.44
CA LYS A 34 10.57 9.49 2.97
C LYS A 34 9.56 9.76 1.86
N ASP A 35 9.99 10.43 0.79
CA ASP A 35 9.12 10.80 -0.32
C ASP A 35 8.70 9.57 -1.15
N GLN A 36 9.60 8.63 -1.42
CA GLN A 36 9.27 7.40 -2.12
C GLN A 36 8.31 6.52 -1.33
N LEU A 37 8.56 6.34 -0.02
CA LEU A 37 7.68 5.54 0.83
C LEU A 37 6.28 6.17 0.96
N ARG A 38 6.21 7.49 1.13
CA ARG A 38 4.94 8.22 1.19
C ARG A 38 4.16 8.08 -0.11
N ARG A 39 4.81 8.25 -1.26
CA ARG A 39 4.20 8.13 -2.59
C ARG A 39 3.69 6.72 -2.86
N ALA A 40 4.53 5.70 -2.62
CA ALA A 40 4.14 4.31 -2.80
C ALA A 40 2.93 3.95 -1.91
N SER A 41 3.01 4.27 -0.61
CA SER A 41 1.93 3.96 0.33
C SER A 41 0.61 4.65 -0.04
N LEU A 42 0.66 5.94 -0.41
CA LEU A 42 -0.52 6.70 -0.82
C LEU A 42 -1.09 6.20 -2.15
N SER A 43 -0.23 5.80 -3.08
CA SER A 43 -0.62 5.22 -4.38
C SER A 43 -1.50 3.98 -4.22
N ILE A 44 -1.23 3.12 -3.23
CA ILE A 44 -2.07 1.94 -2.94
C ILE A 44 -3.52 2.38 -2.69
N LEU A 45 -3.71 3.38 -1.83
CA LEU A 45 -5.02 3.90 -1.42
C LEU A 45 -5.75 4.57 -2.60
N LEU A 46 -5.05 5.45 -3.32
CA LEU A 46 -5.61 6.22 -4.44
C LEU A 46 -6.06 5.29 -5.58
N ASN A 47 -5.25 4.29 -5.93
CA ASN A 47 -5.59 3.34 -6.98
C ASN A 47 -6.77 2.43 -6.59
N ILE A 48 -6.95 2.08 -5.30
CA ILE A 48 -8.15 1.35 -4.86
C ILE A 48 -9.40 2.20 -5.06
N ALA A 49 -9.35 3.47 -4.66
CA ALA A 49 -10.47 4.38 -4.82
C ALA A 49 -10.81 4.60 -6.30
N GLU A 50 -9.82 4.91 -7.13
CA GLU A 50 -9.99 5.17 -8.55
C GLU A 50 -10.46 3.94 -9.31
N GLY A 51 -9.86 2.76 -9.04
CA GLY A 51 -10.28 1.50 -9.65
C GLY A 51 -11.74 1.18 -9.38
N SER A 52 -12.20 1.41 -8.15
CA SER A 52 -13.59 1.16 -7.74
C SER A 52 -14.60 2.03 -8.50
N GLY A 53 -14.19 3.21 -8.98
CA GLY A 53 -15.01 4.08 -9.82
C GLY A 53 -15.03 3.71 -11.31
N ARG A 54 -14.26 2.70 -11.75
CA ARG A 54 -14.23 2.28 -13.17
C ARG A 54 -15.45 1.43 -13.52
N PHE A 55 -16.02 1.71 -14.69
CA PHE A 55 -17.20 1.03 -15.23
C PHE A 55 -16.93 -0.40 -15.68
N THR A 56 -15.80 -0.63 -16.34
CA THR A 56 -15.47 -1.93 -16.92
C THR A 56 -14.55 -2.74 -16.00
N ASN A 57 -14.72 -4.06 -16.00
CA ASN A 57 -13.83 -4.97 -15.25
C ASN A 57 -12.36 -4.85 -15.70
N PRO A 58 -12.03 -4.78 -17.00
CA PRO A 58 -10.64 -4.59 -17.44
C PRO A 58 -10.01 -3.30 -16.92
N ASP A 59 -10.74 -2.18 -16.90
CA ASP A 59 -10.18 -0.92 -16.40
C ASP A 59 -10.02 -0.94 -14.89
N ARG A 60 -11.02 -1.44 -14.14
CA ARG A 60 -10.90 -1.63 -12.68
C ARG A 60 -9.68 -2.50 -12.33
N ARG A 61 -9.47 -3.57 -13.09
CA ARG A 61 -8.34 -4.49 -12.91
C ARG A 61 -6.99 -3.80 -13.02
N LYS A 62 -6.81 -2.88 -13.99
CA LYS A 62 -5.56 -2.13 -14.16
C LYS A 62 -5.18 -1.36 -12.88
N PHE A 63 -6.13 -0.66 -12.27
CA PHE A 63 -5.89 0.09 -11.04
C PHE A 63 -5.53 -0.81 -9.86
N TYR A 64 -6.21 -1.94 -9.69
CA TYR A 64 -5.87 -2.88 -8.61
C TYR A 64 -4.50 -3.54 -8.83
N ILE A 65 -4.09 -3.77 -10.08
CA ILE A 65 -2.73 -4.21 -10.41
C ILE A 65 -1.70 -3.14 -10.01
N ILE A 66 -1.96 -1.86 -10.35
CA ILE A 66 -1.07 -0.75 -9.97
C ILE A 66 -0.97 -0.63 -8.44
N SER A 67 -2.10 -0.69 -7.74
CA SER A 67 -2.15 -0.69 -6.27
C SER A 67 -1.27 -1.81 -5.68
N ARG A 68 -1.35 -3.03 -6.24
CA ARG A 68 -0.51 -4.16 -5.83
C ARG A 68 0.96 -3.97 -6.20
N GLY A 69 1.27 -3.27 -7.29
CA GLY A 69 2.63 -2.83 -7.62
C GLY A 69 3.22 -1.91 -6.56
N SER A 70 2.46 -0.90 -6.12
CA SER A 70 2.89 0.02 -5.05
C SER A 70 3.07 -0.66 -3.69
N ILE A 71 2.41 -1.80 -3.44
CA ILE A 71 2.73 -2.63 -2.27
C ILE A 71 4.16 -3.17 -2.35
N PHE A 72 4.57 -3.68 -3.52
CA PHE A 72 5.93 -4.19 -3.69
C PHE A 72 6.99 -3.09 -3.55
N GLU A 73 6.68 -1.87 -3.99
CA GLU A 73 7.55 -0.71 -3.75
C GLU A 73 7.71 -0.43 -2.25
N CYS A 74 6.62 -0.45 -1.46
CA CYS A 74 6.72 -0.29 -0.01
C CYS A 74 7.56 -1.40 0.65
N ILE A 75 7.34 -2.67 0.28
CA ILE A 75 8.10 -3.80 0.82
C ILE A 75 9.59 -3.64 0.51
N ALA A 76 9.95 -3.30 -0.74
CA ALA A 76 11.34 -3.11 -1.12
C ALA A 76 12.01 -1.97 -0.34
N ILE A 77 11.30 -0.88 -0.09
CA ILE A 77 11.82 0.23 0.73
C ILE A 77 12.02 -0.21 2.18
N PHE A 78 11.06 -0.91 2.79
CA PHE A 78 11.22 -1.40 4.16
C PHE A 78 12.32 -2.43 4.31
N ASP A 79 12.45 -3.34 3.35
CA ASP A 79 13.53 -4.33 3.29
C ASP A 79 14.90 -3.64 3.23
N TYR A 80 15.03 -2.63 2.35
CA TYR A 80 16.25 -1.83 2.28
C TYR A 80 16.54 -1.07 3.59
N LEU A 81 15.53 -0.43 4.19
CA LEU A 81 15.66 0.28 5.47
C LEU A 81 16.10 -0.67 6.60
N HIS A 82 15.57 -1.90 6.60
CA HIS A 82 15.98 -2.92 7.54
C HIS A 82 17.44 -3.35 7.31
N TYR A 83 17.82 -3.59 6.05
CA TYR A 83 19.19 -3.95 5.66
C TYR A 83 20.24 -2.93 6.11
N ILE A 84 19.91 -1.64 6.05
CA ILE A 84 20.81 -0.56 6.52
C ILE A 84 20.63 -0.21 8.01
N ASN A 85 19.95 -1.05 8.80
CA ASN A 85 19.70 -0.88 10.23
C ASN A 85 18.94 0.42 10.61
N GLN A 86 18.11 0.92 9.71
CA GLN A 86 17.23 2.08 9.95
C GLN A 86 15.79 1.68 10.32
N LEU A 87 15.45 0.40 10.20
CA LEU A 87 14.17 -0.16 10.63
C LEU A 87 14.45 -1.45 11.40
N ASP A 88 13.97 -1.54 12.63
CA ASP A 88 14.13 -2.75 13.42
C ASP A 88 13.25 -3.89 12.87
N LYS A 89 13.62 -5.12 13.21
CA LYS A 89 12.95 -6.32 12.71
C LYS A 89 11.47 -6.39 13.12
N VAL A 90 11.11 -5.92 14.31
CA VAL A 90 9.73 -5.98 14.80
C VAL A 90 8.85 -5.02 14.00
N GLN A 91 9.34 -3.81 13.74
CA GLN A 91 8.65 -2.85 12.88
C GLN A 91 8.56 -3.36 11.43
N PHE A 92 9.65 -3.89 10.88
CA PHE A 92 9.65 -4.49 9.55
C PHE A 92 8.59 -5.59 9.40
N ASP A 93 8.59 -6.57 10.31
CA ASP A 93 7.66 -7.71 10.29
C ASP A 93 6.19 -7.24 10.38
N LEU A 94 5.93 -6.18 11.17
CA LEU A 94 4.60 -5.59 11.31
C LEU A 94 4.11 -4.97 9.99
N PHE A 95 4.91 -4.11 9.37
CA PHE A 95 4.53 -3.49 8.09
C PHE A 95 4.44 -4.52 6.96
N TYR A 96 5.37 -5.48 6.92
CA TYR A 96 5.37 -6.55 5.92
C TYR A 96 4.08 -7.36 6.00
N LYS A 97 3.69 -7.81 7.20
CA LYS A 97 2.48 -8.62 7.39
C LYS A 97 1.21 -7.87 6.96
N GLU A 98 1.09 -6.59 7.30
CA GLU A 98 -0.05 -5.77 6.87
C GLU A 98 -0.14 -5.66 5.34
N LEU A 99 0.99 -5.42 4.67
CA LEU A 99 1.06 -5.37 3.21
C LEU A 99 0.78 -6.72 2.55
N GLU A 100 1.23 -7.82 3.17
CA GLU A 100 0.96 -9.17 2.68
C GLU A 100 -0.56 -9.45 2.69
N GLU A 101 -1.25 -9.09 3.76
CA GLU A 101 -2.71 -9.20 3.89
C GLU A 101 -3.44 -8.36 2.83
N ILE A 102 -3.05 -7.08 2.66
CA ILE A 102 -3.63 -6.19 1.65
C ILE A 102 -3.37 -6.74 0.23
N SER A 103 -2.17 -7.26 -0.04
CA SER A 103 -1.81 -7.85 -1.33
C SER A 103 -2.66 -9.08 -1.66
N LYS A 104 -2.96 -9.93 -0.66
CA LYS A 104 -3.86 -11.09 -0.81
C LYS A 104 -5.30 -10.66 -1.14
N MET A 105 -5.79 -9.60 -0.48
CA MET A 105 -7.11 -9.02 -0.79
C MET A 105 -7.17 -8.50 -2.23
N LEU A 106 -6.21 -7.67 -2.64
CA LEU A 106 -6.13 -7.13 -4.00
C LEU A 106 -6.01 -8.24 -5.04
N TYR A 107 -5.19 -9.25 -4.79
CA TYR A 107 -5.04 -10.39 -5.69
C TYR A 107 -6.37 -11.12 -5.94
N THR A 108 -7.15 -11.32 -4.88
CA THR A 108 -8.49 -11.93 -4.98
C THR A 108 -9.44 -11.06 -5.80
N MET A 109 -9.42 -9.74 -5.59
CA MET A 109 -10.22 -8.79 -6.38
C MET A 109 -9.81 -8.79 -7.85
N ILE A 110 -8.51 -8.76 -8.16
CA ILE A 110 -7.98 -8.83 -9.52
C ILE A 110 -8.46 -10.11 -10.22
N LYS A 111 -8.40 -11.26 -9.54
CA LYS A 111 -8.86 -12.55 -10.08
C LYS A 111 -10.35 -12.56 -10.40
N ARG A 112 -11.19 -11.86 -9.62
CA ARG A 112 -12.65 -11.76 -9.86
C ARG A 112 -13.03 -10.83 -11.00
N LEU A 113 -12.08 -10.03 -11.49
CA LEU A 113 -12.25 -9.11 -12.62
C LEU A 113 -11.67 -9.70 -13.92
N SER A 114 -11.37 -11.00 -13.93
CA SER A 114 -10.97 -11.74 -15.13
C SER A 114 -12.17 -12.04 -16.01
#